data_AF-A0ABD5DV90-F1
#
_entry.id   AF-A0ABD5DV90-F1
#
_cell.length_a   1.000
_cell.length_b   1.000
_cell.length_c   1.000
_cell.angle_alpha   90.00
_cell.angle_beta   90.00
_cell.angle_gamma   90.00
#
_symmetry.space_group_name_H-M   'P 1'
#
loop_
_entity.id
_entity.type
_entity.pdbx_description
1 polymer ?
#
loop_
_entity_poly.entity_id
_entity_poly.type
_entity_poly.pdbx_seq_one_letter_code
_entity_poly.pdbx_strand_id
1 'polypeptide(L)'
;VRGGVKVTTASVASDGSLTIVCSRGVKLLADAPLVEVADGDFDIIVLPGGIKGAECFRDSTLLVETVRQFHLSGRIVAAICAAPATVLV
;
A
#
# COMPACT_ATOMS: atom_id res chain seq x y z
N VAL A 1 7.37 -16.51 17.39
CA VAL A 1 8.35 -16.27 16.29
C VAL A 1 7.61 -15.58 15.15
N ARG A 2 8.24 -14.61 14.46
CA ARG A 2 7.68 -13.92 13.28
C ARG A 2 8.25 -14.54 11.99
N GLY A 3 7.72 -14.19 10.81
CA GLY A 3 8.03 -14.86 9.55
C GLY A 3 9.38 -14.56 8.88
N GLY A 4 10.21 -13.63 9.41
CA GLY A 4 11.53 -13.34 8.85
C GLY A 4 11.53 -12.68 7.45
N VAL A 5 10.40 -12.13 7.01
CA VAL A 5 10.24 -11.50 5.70
C VAL A 5 10.80 -10.07 5.73
N LYS A 6 11.51 -9.66 4.67
CA LYS A 6 11.91 -8.26 4.46
C LYS A 6 10.67 -7.45 4.08
N VAL A 7 10.38 -6.40 4.84
CA VAL A 7 9.20 -5.54 4.63
C VAL A 7 9.65 -4.12 4.37
N THR A 8 9.04 -3.49 3.37
CA THR A 8 9.15 -2.05 3.09
C THR A 8 7.76 -1.44 3.22
N THR A 9 7.65 -0.37 3.99
CA THR A 9 6.45 0.44 4.12
C THR A 9 6.52 1.62 3.17
N ALA A 10 5.52 1.75 2.30
CA ALA A 10 5.45 2.81 1.30
C ALA A 10 4.31 3.79 1.62
N SER A 11 4.61 5.09 1.60
CA SER A 11 3.59 6.13 1.68
C SER A 11 2.93 6.36 0.32
N VAL A 12 1.60 6.40 0.30
CA VAL A 12 0.80 6.72 -0.92
C VAL A 12 0.44 8.22 -0.97
N ALA A 13 0.90 9.02 -0.01
CA ALA A 13 0.59 10.45 0.05
C ALA A 13 1.13 11.18 -1.19
N SER A 14 0.27 11.97 -1.85
CA SER A 14 0.59 12.67 -3.10
C SER A 14 1.67 13.74 -2.95
N ASP A 15 1.93 14.20 -1.73
CA ASP A 15 2.95 15.20 -1.38
C ASP A 15 4.33 14.58 -1.08
N GLY A 16 4.45 13.25 -1.16
CA GLY A 16 5.68 12.53 -0.83
C GLY A 16 5.97 12.42 0.66
N SER A 17 5.05 12.83 1.54
CA SER A 17 5.24 12.72 2.99
C SER A 17 5.40 11.27 3.43
N LEU A 18 6.45 10.99 4.21
CA LEU A 18 6.66 9.68 4.84
C LEU A 18 5.86 9.51 6.14
N THR A 19 5.39 10.60 6.75
CA THR A 19 4.64 10.53 8.00
C THR A 19 3.15 10.43 7.71
N ILE A 20 2.54 9.30 8.08
CA ILE A 20 1.12 9.01 7.89
C ILE A 20 0.40 9.06 9.24
N VAL A 21 -0.67 9.84 9.33
CA VAL A 21 -1.61 9.79 10.46
C VAL A 21 -2.67 8.73 10.18
N CYS A 22 -2.60 7.62 10.90
CA CYS A 22 -3.58 6.55 10.80
C CYS A 22 -4.96 7.00 11.31
N SER A 23 -6.00 6.24 10.97
CA SER A 23 -7.41 6.56 11.27
C SER A 23 -7.76 6.85 12.74
N ARG A 24 -6.92 6.49 13.71
CA ARG A 24 -7.11 6.74 15.14
C ARG A 24 -5.99 7.60 15.75
N GLY A 25 -5.29 8.39 14.92
CA GLY A 25 -4.30 9.38 15.37
C GLY A 25 -2.87 8.87 15.58
N VAL A 26 -2.65 7.54 15.56
CA VAL A 26 -1.30 6.96 15.55
C VAL A 26 -0.55 7.47 14.32
N LYS A 27 0.70 7.88 14.50
CA LYS A 27 1.58 8.29 13.41
C LYS A 27 2.52 7.14 13.05
N LEU A 28 2.59 6.80 11.77
CA LEU A 28 3.57 5.87 11.22
C LEU A 28 4.55 6.64 10.36
N LEU A 29 5.82 6.22 10.38
CA LEU A 29 6.84 6.68 9.45
C LEU A 29 7.09 5.58 8.43
N ALA A 30 6.79 5.86 7.17
CA ALA A 30 7.08 4.97 6.05
C ALA A 30 8.58 4.98 5.71
N ASP A 31 9.07 3.90 5.11
CA ASP A 31 10.46 3.78 4.68
C ASP A 31 10.73 4.62 3.41
N ALA A 32 9.74 4.72 2.52
CA ALA A 32 9.87 5.41 1.24
C ALA A 32 8.50 5.92 0.72
N PRO A 33 8.46 6.91 -0.19
CA PRO A 33 7.25 7.19 -0.96
C PRO A 33 7.02 6.08 -1.99
N LEU A 34 5.76 5.77 -2.32
CA LEU A 34 5.42 4.70 -3.25
C LEU A 34 6.10 4.85 -4.61
N VAL A 35 6.23 6.07 -5.11
CA VAL A 35 6.86 6.36 -6.42
C VAL A 35 8.31 5.89 -6.51
N GLU A 36 9.03 5.80 -5.39
CA GLU A 36 10.42 5.35 -5.38
C GLU A 36 10.56 3.82 -5.34
N VAL A 37 9.50 3.11 -4.93
CA VAL A 37 9.55 1.65 -4.69
C VAL A 37 8.53 0.87 -5.50
N ALA A 38 7.61 1.51 -6.24
CA ALA A 38 6.56 0.84 -7.00
C ALA A 38 7.08 -0.18 -8.02
N ASP A 39 8.23 0.10 -8.63
CA ASP A 39 8.91 -0.78 -9.60
C ASP A 39 9.90 -1.75 -8.95
N GLY A 40 9.93 -1.82 -7.61
CA GLY A 40 10.79 -2.72 -6.87
C GLY A 40 10.43 -4.20 -7.05
N ASP A 41 11.42 -5.06 -6.85
CA ASP A 41 11.26 -6.51 -6.89
C ASP A 41 10.73 -7.04 -5.55
N PHE A 42 9.42 -6.96 -5.38
CA PHE A 42 8.70 -7.49 -4.21
C PHE A 42 7.83 -8.67 -4.61
N ASP A 43 7.73 -9.67 -3.73
CA ASP A 43 6.89 -10.85 -3.95
C ASP A 43 5.39 -10.57 -3.69
N ILE A 44 5.08 -9.61 -2.81
CA ILE A 44 3.73 -9.35 -2.29
C ILE A 44 3.50 -7.84 -2.11
N ILE A 45 2.35 -7.34 -2.56
CA ILE A 45 1.81 -6.04 -2.15
C ILE A 45 0.68 -6.22 -1.14
N VAL A 46 0.74 -5.47 -0.04
CA VAL A 46 -0.26 -5.54 1.04
C VAL A 46 -0.97 -4.19 1.18
N LEU A 47 -2.30 -4.20 1.09
CA LEU A 47 -3.16 -3.02 1.25
C LEU A 47 -3.88 -3.07 2.62
N PRO A 48 -3.47 -2.23 3.59
CA PRO A 48 -4.20 -2.09 4.85
C PRO A 48 -5.61 -1.52 4.66
N GLY A 49 -6.45 -1.69 5.67
CA GLY A 49 -7.80 -1.13 5.68
C GLY A 49 -7.91 0.29 6.24
N GLY A 50 -9.12 0.63 6.68
CA GLY A 50 -9.51 1.96 7.14
C GLY A 50 -10.05 2.79 5.98
N ILE A 51 -11.29 3.27 6.09
CA ILE A 51 -12.05 3.79 4.95
C ILE A 51 -11.33 4.93 4.22
N LYS A 52 -10.85 5.95 4.95
CA LYS A 52 -10.11 7.08 4.35
C LYS A 52 -8.78 6.65 3.71
N GLY A 53 -8.11 5.64 4.26
CA GLY A 53 -6.89 5.09 3.68
C GLY A 53 -7.18 4.32 2.40
N ALA A 54 -8.23 3.50 2.39
CA ALA A 54 -8.67 2.76 1.21
C ALA A 54 -9.17 3.70 0.09
N GLU A 55 -9.86 4.80 0.43
CA GLU A 55 -10.21 5.86 -0.53
C GLU A 55 -8.96 6.52 -1.11
N CYS A 56 -7.98 6.86 -0.27
CA CYS A 56 -6.69 7.38 -0.74
C CYS A 56 -5.97 6.40 -1.68
N PHE A 57 -6.04 5.09 -1.42
CA PHE A 57 -5.50 4.07 -2.31
C PHE A 57 -6.24 4.01 -3.64
N ARG A 58 -7.57 3.97 -3.63
CA ARG A 58 -8.41 3.97 -4.84
C ARG A 58 -8.15 5.19 -5.72
N ASP A 59 -7.98 6.35 -5.11
CA ASP A 59 -7.81 7.62 -5.82
C ASP A 59 -6.35 7.84 -6.29
N SER A 60 -5.42 6.98 -5.89
CA SER A 60 -4.03 6.99 -6.35
C SER A 60 -3.84 6.13 -7.59
N THR A 61 -3.71 6.76 -8.76
CA THR A 61 -3.46 6.05 -10.03
C THR A 61 -2.20 5.19 -9.97
N LEU A 62 -1.14 5.68 -9.32
CA LEU A 62 0.09 4.91 -9.13
C LEU A 62 -0.18 3.62 -8.35
N LEU A 63 -0.88 3.70 -7.22
CA LEU A 63 -1.18 2.54 -6.39
C LEU A 63 -2.02 1.51 -7.14
N VAL A 64 -3.10 1.97 -7.80
CA VAL A 64 -3.99 1.08 -8.58
C VAL A 64 -3.20 0.35 -9.67
N GLU A 65 -2.33 1.04 -10.39
CA GLU A 65 -1.52 0.41 -11.43
C GLU A 65 -0.46 -0.54 -10.83
N THR A 66 0.20 -0.18 -9.72
CA THR A 66 1.12 -1.10 -9.03
C THR A 66 0.40 -2.39 -8.62
N VAL A 67 -0.78 -2.31 -8.01
CA VAL A 67 -1.58 -3.49 -7.63
C VAL A 67 -1.91 -4.35 -8.86
N ARG A 68 -2.32 -3.71 -9.95
CA ARG A 68 -2.60 -4.40 -11.21
C ARG A 68 -1.37 -5.12 -11.75
N GLN A 69 -0.21 -4.47 -11.74
CA GLN A 69 1.05 -5.05 -12.21
C GLN A 69 1.52 -6.22 -11.33
N PHE A 70 1.29 -6.18 -10.01
CA PHE A 70 1.56 -7.33 -9.14
C PHE A 70 0.68 -8.52 -9.55
N HIS A 71 -0.63 -8.29 -9.73
CA HIS A 71 -1.54 -9.35 -10.16
C HIS A 71 -1.18 -9.93 -11.53
N LEU A 72 -0.94 -9.06 -12.53
CA LEU A 72 -0.65 -9.48 -13.90
C LEU A 72 0.68 -10.23 -14.03
N SER A 73 1.65 -9.95 -13.16
CA SER A 73 2.92 -10.68 -13.12
C SER A 73 2.89 -11.95 -12.25
N GLY A 74 1.71 -12.38 -11.78
CA GLY A 74 1.56 -13.55 -10.91
C GLY A 74 2.05 -13.37 -9.48
N ARG A 75 2.35 -12.14 -9.04
CA ARG A 75 2.70 -11.81 -7.65
C ARG A 75 1.43 -11.70 -6.79
N ILE A 76 1.62 -11.77 -5.48
CA ILE A 76 0.50 -11.81 -4.54
C ILE A 76 0.01 -10.38 -4.25
N VAL A 77 -1.31 -10.18 -4.36
CA VAL A 77 -2.01 -9.02 -3.83
C VAL A 77 -2.77 -9.45 -2.58
N ALA A 78 -2.48 -8.81 -1.44
CA ALA A 78 -3.20 -9.03 -0.19
C ALA A 78 -3.88 -7.73 0.25
N ALA A 79 -5.15 -7.80 0.65
CA ALA A 79 -5.90 -6.64 1.14
C ALA A 79 -6.78 -7.03 2.33
N ILE A 80 -7.01 -6.09 3.25
CA ILE A 80 -7.78 -6.34 4.47
C ILE A 80 -8.80 -5.23 4.77
N CYS A 81 -9.93 -5.61 5.38
CA CYS A 81 -10.98 -4.72 5.87
C CYS A 81 -11.66 -3.94 4.73
N ALA A 82 -11.43 -2.63 4.58
CA ALA A 82 -12.07 -1.81 3.55
C ALA A 82 -11.39 -1.92 2.18
N ALA A 83 -10.08 -2.19 2.15
CA ALA A 83 -9.30 -2.20 0.91
C ALA A 83 -9.83 -3.19 -0.15
N PRO A 84 -10.26 -4.43 0.17
CA PRO A 84 -10.81 -5.34 -0.83
C PRO A 84 -12.02 -4.75 -1.57
N ALA A 85 -12.97 -4.14 -0.85
CA ALA A 85 -14.20 -3.61 -1.43
C ALA A 85 -14.04 -2.23 -2.09
N THR A 86 -12.94 -1.53 -1.83
CA THR A 86 -12.72 -0.15 -2.31
C THR A 86 -11.66 -0.08 -3.42
N VAL A 87 -10.66 -0.96 -3.40
CA VAL A 87 -9.51 -0.91 -4.30
C VAL A 87 -9.47 -2.07 -5.29
N LEU A 88 -9.98 -3.26 -4.91
CA LEU A 88 -9.90 -4.48 -5.73
C LEU A 88 -11.20 -4.80 -6.49
N VAL A 89 -12.09 -3.81 -6.62
CA VAL A 89 -13.40 -3.96 -7.28
C VAL A 89 -13.40 -3.50 -8.73
#